data_AF-A0AAD8AJG5-F1
#
_entry.id   AF-A0AAD8AJG5-F1
#
_cell.length_a   1.000
_cell.length_b   1.000
_cell.length_c   1.000
_cell.angle_alpha   90.00
_cell.angle_beta   90.00
_cell.angle_gamma   90.00
#
_symmetry.space_group_name_H-M   'P 1'
#
loop_
_entity.id
_entity.type
_entity.pdbx_description
1 polymer ?
#
loop_
_entity_poly.entity_id
_entity_poly.type
_entity_poly.pdbx_seq_one_letter_code
_entity_poly.pdbx_strand_id
1 'polypeptide(L)' 'RDELFVQKIRQCCVLFDFVADPLSDLKWKEVKRAALHEMVEFVTTQRGVITEAIYPEAVNMWLLMK' A
#
# COMPACT_ATOMS: atom_id res chain seq x y z
N ARG A 1 -16.65 -0.77 -0.14
CA ARG A 1 -15.63 -0.31 0.83
C ARG A 1 -14.39 -1.17 0.72
N ASP A 2 -14.54 -2.48 0.86
CA ASP A 2 -13.43 -3.45 0.79
C ASP A 2 -12.76 -3.46 -0.59
N GLU A 3 -13.53 -3.32 -1.68
CA GLU A 3 -12.98 -3.26 -3.04
C GLU A 3 -12.09 -2.04 -3.30
N LEU A 4 -12.45 -0.87 -2.75
CA LEU A 4 -11.62 0.34 -2.83
C LEU A 4 -10.33 0.17 -2.03
N PHE A 5 -10.40 -0.49 -0.86
CA PHE A 5 -9.22 -0.77 -0.04
C PHE A 5 -8.28 -1.75 -0.74
N VAL A 6 -8.83 -2.80 -1.37
CA VAL A 6 -8.07 -3.74 -2.22
C VAL A 6 -7.39 -3.00 -3.38
N GLN A 7 -8.09 -2.08 -4.06
CA GLN A 7 -7.49 -1.26 -5.11
C GLN A 7 -6.33 -0.40 -4.59
N LYS A 8 -6.47 0.21 -3.40
CA LYS A 8 -5.39 0.97 -2.75
C LYS A 8 -4.19 0.08 -2.40
N ILE A 9 -4.41 -1.15 -1.89
CA ILE A 9 -3.33 -2.12 -1.65
C ILE A 9 -2.58 -2.43 -2.95
N ARG A 10 -3.31 -2.70 -4.04
CA ARG A 10 -2.71 -3.01 -5.34
C ARG A 10 -1.90 -1.85 -5.91
N GLN A 11 -2.34 -0.60 -5.73
CA GLN A 11 -1.55 0.58 -6.11
C GLN A 11 -0.23 0.65 -5.33
N CYS A 12 -0.20 0.20 -4.08
CA CYS A 12 1.01 0.17 -3.27
C CYS A 12 2.01 -0.93 -3.72
N CYS A 13 1.60 -1.89 -4.56
CA CYS A 13 2.49 -2.92 -5.11
C CYS A 13 3.47 -2.39 -6.18
N VAL A 14 3.33 -1.14 -6.64
CA VAL A 14 4.27 -0.52 -7.59
C VAL A 14 5.64 -0.33 -6.92
N LEU A 15 6.68 -0.96 -7.45
CA LEU A 15 8.04 -0.87 -6.91
C LEU A 15 8.76 0.37 -7.43
N PHE A 16 9.55 0.98 -6.55
CA PHE A 16 10.43 2.09 -6.91
C PHE A 16 11.87 1.68 -6.63
N ASP A 17 12.75 2.02 -7.55
CA ASP A 17 14.18 1.85 -7.35
C ASP A 17 14.70 3.01 -6.48
N PHE A 18 15.27 2.68 -5.34
CA PHE A 18 15.94 3.64 -4.45
C PHE A 18 17.47 3.48 -4.46
N VAL A 19 17.99 2.41 -5.08
CA VAL A 19 19.41 2.07 -5.08
C VAL A 19 20.08 2.58 -6.35
N ALA A 20 19.53 2.26 -7.52
CA ALA A 20 20.09 2.69 -8.79
C ALA A 20 19.65 4.10 -9.18
N ASP A 21 18.41 4.50 -8.84
CA ASP A 21 17.87 5.83 -9.18
C ASP A 21 17.01 6.44 -8.06
N PRO A 22 17.62 6.95 -6.97
CA PRO A 22 16.91 7.48 -5.82
C PRO A 22 16.05 8.72 -6.13
N LEU A 23 16.38 9.49 -7.17
CA LEU A 23 15.72 10.74 -7.54
C LEU A 23 14.64 10.57 -8.62
N SER A 24 14.50 9.38 -9.20
CA SER A 24 13.35 9.06 -10.05
C SER A 24 12.04 9.11 -9.25
N ASP A 25 10.96 9.51 -9.94
CA ASP A 25 9.58 9.34 -9.47
C ASP A 25 9.28 9.92 -8.07
N LEU A 26 9.99 10.96 -7.64
CA LEU A 26 9.82 11.57 -6.29
C LEU A 26 8.36 11.88 -5.97
N LYS A 27 7.62 12.41 -6.95
CA LYS A 27 6.18 12.67 -6.82
C LYS A 27 5.39 11.40 -6.50
N TRP A 28 5.66 10.30 -7.21
CA TRP A 28 4.94 9.04 -7.04
C TRP A 28 5.38 8.27 -5.80
N LYS A 29 6.65 8.37 -5.42
CA LYS A 29 7.18 7.90 -4.13
C LYS A 29 6.43 8.56 -2.96
N GLU A 30 6.20 9.88 -3.04
CA GLU A 30 5.44 10.61 -2.02
C GLU A 30 3.94 10.24 -2.01
N VAL A 31 3.33 10.07 -3.19
CA VAL A 31 1.93 9.58 -3.29
C VAL A 31 1.78 8.20 -2.64
N LYS A 32 2.72 7.28 -2.91
CA LYS A 32 2.73 5.94 -2.29
C LYS A 32 2.91 6.02 -0.77
N ARG A 33 3.81 6.89 -0.30
CA ARG A 33 4.02 7.13 1.14
C ARG A 33 2.75 7.61 1.83
N ALA A 34 2.07 8.59 1.25
CA ALA A 34 0.82 9.13 1.79
C ALA A 34 -0.30 8.08 1.80
N ALA A 35 -0.45 7.32 0.71
CA ALA A 35 -1.45 6.26 0.61
C ALA A 35 -1.24 5.15 1.66
N LEU A 36 0.00 4.71 1.85
CA LEU A 36 0.33 3.72 2.89
C LEU A 36 0.05 4.25 4.30
N HIS A 37 0.36 5.51 4.57
CA HIS A 37 0.07 6.14 5.85
C HIS A 37 -1.44 6.20 6.14
N GLU A 38 -2.23 6.64 5.14
CA GLU A 38 -3.69 6.66 5.24
C GLU A 38 -4.27 5.26 5.48
N MET A 39 -3.73 4.23 4.81
CA MET A 39 -4.17 2.85 5.01
C MET A 39 -3.89 2.34 6.44
N VAL A 40 -2.74 2.69 7.02
CA VAL A 40 -2.43 2.36 8.43
C VAL A 40 -3.38 3.07 9.37
N GLU A 41 -3.65 4.35 9.16
CA GLU A 41 -4.60 5.13 9.96
C GLU A 41 -6.01 4.54 9.88
N PHE A 42 -6.45 4.16 8.68
CA PHE A 42 -7.76 3.53 8.46
C PHE A 42 -7.90 2.20 9.21
N VAL A 43 -6.90 1.33 9.18
CA VAL A 43 -6.92 0.03 9.86
C VAL A 43 -6.81 0.18 11.39
N THR A 44 -6.09 1.19 11.87
CA THR A 44 -5.91 1.43 13.32
C THR A 44 -7.11 2.10 13.97
N THR A 45 -7.85 2.93 13.23
CA THR A 45 -9.01 3.68 13.74
C THR A 45 -10.33 2.92 13.62
N GLN A 46 -10.47 2.03 12.63
CA GLN A 46 -11.72 1.31 12.37
C GLN A 46 -11.63 -0.18 12.71
N ARG A 47 -12.65 -0.70 13.39
CA ARG A 47 -12.76 -2.14 13.71
C ARG A 47 -13.46 -2.91 12.58
N GLY A 48 -13.04 -4.15 12.36
CA GLY A 48 -13.65 -5.04 11.36
C GLY A 48 -13.32 -4.67 9.91
N VAL A 49 -12.24 -3.93 9.68
CA VAL A 49 -11.78 -3.56 8.34
C VAL A 49 -11.04 -4.71 7.66
N ILE A 50 -10.27 -5.49 8.42
CA ILE A 50 -9.51 -6.62 7.89
C ILE A 50 -10.47 -7.80 7.69
N THR A 51 -10.87 -8.02 6.45
CA THR A 51 -11.71 -9.14 6.01
C THR A 51 -10.87 -10.22 5.32
N GLU A 52 -11.41 -11.42 5.11
CA GLU A 52 -10.70 -12.52 4.45
C GLU A 52 -10.21 -12.17 3.03
N ALA A 53 -10.94 -11.32 2.31
CA ALA A 53 -10.57 -10.87 0.97
C ALA A 53 -9.33 -9.94 0.97
N ILE A 54 -9.04 -9.27 2.08
CA ILE A 54 -7.92 -8.32 2.21
C ILE A 54 -6.61 -9.03 2.55
N TYR A 55 -6.68 -10.13 3.30
CA TYR A 55 -5.51 -10.91 3.71
C TYR A 55 -4.55 -11.28 2.57
N PRO A 56 -4.99 -11.91 1.45
CA PRO A 56 -4.07 -12.30 0.38
C PRO A 56 -3.40 -11.09 -0.28
N GLU A 57 -4.12 -9.98 -0.44
CA GLU A 57 -3.59 -8.76 -1.05
C GLU A 57 -2.55 -8.08 -0.14
N ALA A 58 -2.80 -8.03 1.17
CA ALA A 58 -1.87 -7.47 2.14
C ALA A 58 -0.58 -8.29 2.23
N VAL A 59 -0.68 -9.62 2.23
CA VAL A 59 0.48 -10.53 2.20
C VAL A 59 1.26 -10.36 0.90
N ASN A 60 0.58 -10.30 -0.24
CA ASN A 60 1.22 -10.09 -1.53
C ASN A 60 1.98 -8.75 -1.59
N MET A 61 1.36 -7.66 -1.13
CA MET A 61 2.03 -6.35 -1.04
C MET A 61 3.29 -6.41 -0.18
N TRP A 62 3.23 -7.09 0.97
CA TRP A 62 4.40 -7.25 1.85
C TRP A 62 5.52 -8.06 1.20
N LEU A 63 5.17 -9.15 0.51
CA LEU A 63 6.15 -9.99 -0.19
C LEU A 63 6.85 -9.24 -1.33
N LEU A 64 6.14 -8.37 -2.05
CA LEU A 64 6.72 -7.57 -3.13
C LEU A 64 7.65 -6.45 -2.64
N MET A 65 7.41 -5.92 -1.45
CA MET A 65 8.17 -4.80 -0.88
C MET A 65 9.44 -5.22 -0.12
N LYS A 66 9.65 -6.52 0.07
CA LYS A 66 10.79 -7.06 0.82
C LYS A 66 11.99 -7.28 -0.11
#